data_AF-A0A8T0QC14-F1
#
_entry.id   AF-A0A8T0QC14-F1
#
_cell.length_a   1.000
_cell.length_b   1.000
_cell.length_c   1.000
_cell.angle_alpha   90.00
_cell.angle_beta   90.00
_cell.angle_gamma   90.00
#
_symmetry.space_group_name_H-M   'P 1'
#
loop_
_entity.id
_entity.type
_entity.pdbx_description
1 polymer ?
#
loop_
_entity_poly.entity_id
_entity_poly.type
_entity_poly.pdbx_seq_one_letter_code
_entity_poly.pdbx_strand_id
1 'polypeptide(L)'
;MADPKRGIEMLSFTLIEYDMRIKTGQEEKDDLQLIDGASFISPSGKWNKPSTMRIPGDYGAVDITLLRLRHAVEATVEVLISEVQSSFDLSLSCLTSGLNKGIWLFDGAIVEACSLKSSYQCCSFKAKTHGHETREIKTDLALIIVKVTWSTLPLGLA
;
A
#
# COMPACT_ATOMS: atom_id res chain seq x y z
N MET A 1 -31.05 30.53 21.73
CA MET A 1 -29.64 30.38 22.13
C MET A 1 -28.99 29.51 21.07
N ALA A 2 -28.00 30.02 20.35
CA ALA A 2 -27.59 29.51 19.04
C ALA A 2 -26.30 28.66 19.11
N ASP A 3 -26.44 27.38 18.79
CA ASP A 3 -25.36 26.44 18.46
C ASP A 3 -24.80 26.72 17.04
N PRO A 4 -23.59 26.23 16.67
CA PRO A 4 -22.59 27.10 16.05
C PRO A 4 -22.83 27.45 14.57
N LYS A 5 -22.51 28.71 14.26
CA LYS A 5 -22.35 29.32 12.93
C LYS A 5 -21.18 28.64 12.21
N ARG A 6 -21.47 27.71 11.31
CA ARG A 6 -20.49 26.74 10.79
C ARG A 6 -19.31 27.37 10.05
N GLY A 7 -18.12 26.88 10.39
CA GLY A 7 -16.95 26.82 9.52
C GLY A 7 -15.99 25.78 10.10
N ILE A 8 -16.05 24.52 9.62
CA ILE A 8 -14.96 23.57 9.82
C ILE A 8 -14.17 23.58 8.52
N GLU A 9 -13.01 24.22 8.56
CA GLU A 9 -12.05 24.26 7.48
C GLU A 9 -11.07 23.09 7.68
N MET A 10 -11.04 22.14 6.73
CA MET A 10 -10.07 21.03 6.76
C MET A 10 -8.85 21.39 5.90
N LEU A 11 -7.90 22.13 6.49
CA LEU A 11 -6.63 22.45 5.84
C LEU A 11 -5.66 21.26 5.93
N SER A 12 -5.68 20.35 4.96
CA SER A 12 -4.56 19.42 4.68
C SER A 12 -4.02 18.57 5.85
N PHE A 13 -4.81 18.28 6.88
CA PHE A 13 -4.43 17.35 7.95
C PHE A 13 -5.02 15.97 7.67
N THR A 14 -4.16 14.97 7.47
CA THR A 14 -4.58 13.56 7.45
C THR A 14 -4.42 12.98 8.85
N LEU A 15 -5.51 12.50 9.45
CA LEU A 15 -5.45 11.70 10.68
C LEU A 15 -5.21 10.24 10.29
N ILE A 16 -4.19 9.61 10.87
CA ILE A 16 -4.02 8.16 10.79
C ILE A 16 -4.23 7.60 12.18
N GLU A 17 -5.26 6.77 12.31
CA GLU A 17 -5.49 5.90 13.45
C GLU A 17 -4.83 4.54 13.18
N TYR A 18 -4.24 3.96 14.20
CA TYR A 18 -3.55 2.68 14.12
C TYR A 18 -3.75 1.89 15.41
N ASP A 19 -4.02 0.60 15.26
CA ASP A 19 -3.92 -0.42 16.31
C ASP A 19 -3.01 -1.51 15.75
N MET A 20 -1.74 -1.50 16.17
CA MET A 20 -0.72 -2.44 15.74
C MET A 20 -0.39 -3.39 16.89
N ARG A 21 -0.35 -4.67 16.58
CA ARG A 21 -0.10 -5.76 17.54
C ARG A 21 1.00 -6.69 17.03
N ILE A 22 1.81 -7.24 17.94
CA ILE A 22 2.76 -8.30 17.66
C ILE A 22 2.04 -9.63 17.79
N LYS A 23 2.07 -10.42 16.71
CA LYS A 23 1.45 -11.74 16.71
C LYS A 23 2.25 -12.69 17.61
N THR A 24 1.61 -13.21 18.66
CA THR A 24 2.25 -14.09 19.65
C THR A 24 1.53 -15.41 19.85
N GLY A 25 0.29 -15.55 19.36
CA GLY A 25 -0.51 -16.78 19.48
C GLY A 25 -1.35 -17.09 18.24
N GLN A 26 -2.32 -17.99 18.43
CA GLN A 26 -3.31 -18.33 17.38
C GLN A 26 -4.50 -17.39 17.40
N GLU A 27 -4.89 -16.90 18.58
CA GLU A 27 -6.03 -15.99 18.74
C GLU A 27 -5.56 -14.55 18.96
N GLU A 28 -6.32 -13.59 18.44
CA GLU A 28 -6.02 -12.15 18.54
C GLU A 28 -5.90 -11.65 20.00
N LYS A 29 -6.59 -12.32 20.94
CA LYS A 29 -6.49 -12.02 22.38
C LYS A 29 -5.10 -12.29 22.95
N ASP A 30 -4.33 -13.16 22.31
CA ASP A 30 -2.99 -13.54 22.73
C ASP A 30 -1.93 -12.56 22.19
N ASP A 31 -2.31 -11.67 21.26
CA ASP A 31 -1.40 -10.74 20.59
C ASP A 31 -1.06 -9.54 21.48
N LEU A 32 0.22 -9.20 21.52
CA LEU A 32 0.72 -8.09 22.34
C LEU A 32 0.52 -6.78 21.61
N GLN A 33 -0.14 -5.81 22.26
CA GLN A 33 -0.29 -4.47 21.74
C GLN A 33 1.09 -3.81 21.55
N LEU A 34 1.41 -3.39 20.33
CA LEU A 34 2.65 -2.68 20.00
C LEU A 34 2.45 -1.17 20.11
N ILE A 35 1.44 -0.66 19.39
CA ILE A 35 1.08 0.76 19.34
C ILE A 35 -0.44 0.84 19.15
N ASP A 36 -1.08 1.72 19.89
CA ASP A 36 -2.47 2.13 19.67
C ASP A 36 -2.56 3.65 19.78
N GLY A 37 -3.30 4.26 18.88
CA GLY A 37 -3.60 5.68 18.92
C GLY A 37 -3.72 6.29 17.54
N ALA A 38 -3.48 7.60 17.48
CA ALA A 38 -3.58 8.33 16.24
C ALA A 38 -2.51 9.41 16.11
N SER A 39 -2.08 9.67 14.88
CA SER A 39 -1.13 10.71 14.51
C SER A 39 -1.73 11.66 13.48
N PHE A 40 -1.53 12.96 13.70
CA PHE A 40 -1.83 13.98 12.70
C PHE A 40 -0.66 14.15 11.74
N ILE A 41 -0.92 13.89 10.47
CA ILE A 41 0.00 14.22 9.38
C ILE A 41 -0.44 15.56 8.83
N SER A 42 0.27 16.60 9.24
CA SER A 42 0.16 17.93 8.66
C SER A 42 0.79 17.96 7.26
N PRO A 43 0.61 19.03 6.46
CA PRO A 43 1.31 19.18 5.18
C PRO A 43 2.85 19.35 5.31
N SER A 44 3.40 19.17 6.52
CA SER A 44 4.83 19.11 6.80
C SER A 44 5.54 18.08 5.92
N GLY A 45 6.59 18.50 5.23
CA GLY A 45 7.38 17.66 4.33
C GLY A 45 7.56 18.29 2.95
N LYS A 46 8.64 17.93 2.26
CA LYS A 46 8.88 18.40 0.88
C LYS A 46 8.11 17.49 -0.08
N TRP A 47 7.46 18.09 -1.07
CA TRP A 47 6.89 17.34 -2.19
C TRP A 47 7.95 16.46 -2.86
N ASN A 48 7.54 15.25 -3.25
CA ASN A 48 8.35 14.25 -3.93
C ASN A 48 9.63 13.88 -3.15
N LYS A 49 9.65 14.05 -1.83
CA LYS A 49 10.72 13.59 -0.95
C LYS A 49 10.15 12.80 0.24
N PRO A 50 10.67 11.59 0.51
CA PRO A 50 10.18 10.81 1.63
C PRO A 50 10.51 11.51 2.94
N SER A 51 9.58 11.44 3.88
CA SER A 51 9.74 11.88 5.26
C SER A 51 9.42 10.73 6.20
N THR A 52 10.33 10.42 7.11
CA THR A 52 10.12 9.40 8.14
C THR A 52 9.67 10.08 9.44
N MET A 53 8.57 9.58 10.00
CA MET A 53 8.05 9.95 11.31
C MET A 53 8.16 8.75 12.23
N ARG A 54 8.59 8.96 13.46
CA ARG A 54 8.66 7.92 14.49
C ARG A 54 7.44 8.01 15.39
N ILE A 55 6.75 6.89 15.54
CA ILE A 55 5.61 6.73 16.45
C ILE A 55 6.07 5.87 17.62
N PRO A 56 6.17 6.43 18.85
CA PRO A 56 6.49 5.65 20.03
C PRO A 56 5.27 4.84 20.48
N GLY A 57 5.53 3.67 21.06
CA GLY A 57 4.58 2.84 21.78
C GLY A 57 5.23 2.28 23.04
N ASP A 58 4.40 1.75 23.94
CA ASP A 58 4.84 1.25 25.24
C ASP A 58 5.76 0.03 25.12
N TYR A 59 5.61 -0.74 24.03
CA TYR A 59 6.34 -1.99 23.78
C TYR A 59 7.25 -1.93 22.54
N GLY A 60 7.47 -0.74 21.97
CA GLY A 60 8.31 -0.55 20.79
C GLY A 60 8.02 0.76 20.08
N ALA A 61 8.73 1.05 19.00
CA ALA A 61 8.45 2.21 18.16
C ALA A 61 8.37 1.79 16.70
N VAL A 62 7.50 2.45 15.94
CA VAL A 62 7.31 2.23 14.51
C VAL A 62 7.73 3.49 13.77
N ASP A 63 8.67 3.34 12.84
CA ASP A 63 9.04 4.41 11.92
C ASP A 63 8.18 4.29 10.66
N ILE A 64 7.34 5.29 10.41
CA ILE A 64 6.51 5.37 9.20
C ILE A 64 7.20 6.30 8.20
N THR A 65 7.44 5.81 6.99
CA THR A 65 7.93 6.64 5.88
C THR A 65 6.77 7.03 4.96
N LEU A 66 6.54 8.33 4.83
CA LEU A 66 5.47 8.91 4.03
C LEU A 66 6.06 9.69 2.86
N LEU A 67 5.34 9.78 1.74
CA LEU A 67 5.73 10.58 0.60
C LEU A 67 4.55 11.41 0.10
N ARG A 68 4.74 12.74 0.07
CA ARG A 68 3.79 13.65 -0.54
C ARG A 68 4.06 13.76 -2.04
N LEU A 69 3.22 13.14 -2.86
CA LEU A 69 3.41 13.07 -4.32
C LEU A 69 2.66 14.18 -5.05
N ARG A 70 3.36 14.93 -5.91
CA ARG A 70 2.70 15.82 -6.88
C ARG A 70 2.21 15.02 -8.07
N HIS A 71 1.01 15.33 -8.55
CA HIS A 71 0.40 14.66 -9.70
C HIS A 71 0.34 13.13 -9.53
N ALA A 72 0.16 12.68 -8.28
CA ALA A 72 0.02 11.26 -7.99
C ALA A 72 -1.21 10.68 -8.69
N VAL A 73 -1.06 9.44 -9.09
CA VAL A 73 -2.12 8.62 -9.64
C VAL A 73 -2.40 7.51 -8.64
N GLU A 74 -3.64 7.39 -8.20
CA GLU A 74 -4.11 6.24 -7.46
C GLU A 74 -4.32 5.10 -8.45
N ALA A 75 -3.72 3.94 -8.18
CA ALA A 75 -3.81 2.77 -9.03
C ALA A 75 -4.35 1.58 -8.24
N THR A 76 -5.35 0.92 -8.80
CA THR A 76 -5.89 -0.34 -8.29
C THR A 76 -5.36 -1.46 -9.15
N VAL A 77 -4.70 -2.44 -8.51
CA VAL A 77 -4.15 -3.63 -9.16
C VAL A 77 -5.02 -4.83 -8.82
N GLU A 78 -5.72 -5.34 -9.82
CA GLU A 78 -6.47 -6.59 -9.75
C GLU A 78 -5.60 -7.70 -10.36
N VAL A 79 -5.34 -8.76 -9.58
CA VAL A 79 -4.61 -9.94 -10.05
C VAL A 79 -5.56 -11.12 -10.09
N LEU A 80 -5.76 -11.67 -11.28
CA LEU A 80 -6.52 -12.89 -11.50
C LEU A 80 -5.56 -14.01 -11.87
N ILE A 81 -5.67 -15.14 -11.19
CA ILE A 81 -4.92 -16.35 -11.51
C ILE A 81 -5.94 -17.36 -12.04
N SER A 82 -5.95 -17.60 -13.36
CA SER A 82 -7.00 -18.38 -14.01
C SER A 82 -6.66 -19.86 -14.20
N GLU A 83 -5.37 -20.17 -14.33
CA GLU A 83 -4.86 -21.55 -14.45
C GLU A 83 -3.64 -21.69 -13.53
N VAL A 84 -3.60 -22.76 -12.73
CA VAL A 84 -2.46 -23.10 -11.85
C VAL A 84 -2.09 -24.56 -12.06
N GLN A 85 -0.87 -24.81 -12.52
CA GLN A 85 -0.31 -26.15 -12.75
C GLN A 85 0.26 -26.74 -11.45
N SER A 86 0.77 -25.89 -10.56
CA SER A 86 1.36 -26.26 -9.27
C SER A 86 1.46 -25.02 -8.38
N SER A 87 1.60 -25.19 -7.06
CA SER A 87 1.78 -24.05 -6.17
C SER A 87 3.03 -23.23 -6.49
N PHE A 88 2.96 -21.94 -6.17
CA PHE A 88 4.09 -21.02 -6.33
C PHE A 88 3.99 -19.87 -5.33
N ASP A 89 5.14 -19.30 -5.00
CA ASP A 89 5.19 -18.05 -4.25
C ASP A 89 4.96 -16.88 -5.22
N LEU A 90 4.04 -16.00 -4.85
CA LEU A 90 3.75 -14.77 -5.58
C LEU A 90 4.14 -13.58 -4.72
N SER A 91 5.05 -12.76 -5.24
CA SER A 91 5.37 -11.47 -4.65
C SER A 91 5.01 -10.37 -5.63
N LEU A 92 4.09 -9.49 -5.23
CA LEU A 92 3.68 -8.30 -5.97
C LEU A 92 4.26 -7.09 -5.26
N SER A 93 5.01 -6.26 -5.98
CA SER A 93 5.47 -4.97 -5.47
C SER A 93 5.22 -3.86 -6.49
N CYS A 94 5.17 -2.63 -6.00
CA CYS A 94 5.15 -1.44 -6.83
C CYS A 94 6.31 -0.50 -6.49
N LEU A 95 6.74 0.26 -7.50
CA LEU A 95 7.74 1.31 -7.37
C LEU A 95 7.07 2.63 -7.72
N THR A 96 7.02 3.55 -6.77
CA THR A 96 6.49 4.90 -7.00
C THR A 96 7.63 5.85 -7.35
N SER A 97 7.40 6.79 -8.27
CA SER A 97 8.38 7.84 -8.53
C SER A 97 8.69 8.62 -7.25
N GLY A 98 9.96 8.65 -6.85
CA GLY A 98 10.41 9.32 -5.62
C GLY A 98 10.54 8.41 -4.38
N LEU A 99 10.13 7.15 -4.44
CA LEU A 99 10.56 6.12 -3.48
C LEU A 99 11.45 5.10 -4.19
N ASN A 100 12.73 5.07 -3.80
CA ASN A 100 13.68 4.08 -4.30
C ASN A 100 13.57 2.72 -3.59
N LYS A 101 12.50 2.53 -2.79
CA LYS A 101 12.17 1.27 -2.12
C LYS A 101 10.86 0.75 -2.68
N GLY A 102 10.81 -0.53 -3.03
CA GLY A 102 9.58 -1.20 -3.43
C GLY A 102 8.58 -1.25 -2.27
N ILE A 103 7.31 -1.07 -2.61
CA ILE A 103 6.18 -1.29 -1.69
C ILE A 103 5.64 -2.67 -2.03
N TRP A 104 5.72 -3.60 -1.08
CA TRP A 104 5.12 -4.92 -1.23
C TRP A 104 3.61 -4.80 -1.10
N LEU A 105 2.90 -5.15 -2.15
CA LEU A 105 1.44 -5.20 -2.18
C LEU A 105 0.94 -6.58 -1.76
N PHE A 106 1.70 -7.62 -2.07
CA PHE A 106 1.44 -8.99 -1.67
C PHE A 106 2.76 -9.76 -1.63
N ASP A 107 2.94 -10.62 -0.63
CA ASP A 107 4.02 -11.58 -0.56
C ASP A 107 3.51 -12.83 0.14
N GLY A 108 3.32 -13.92 -0.61
CA GLY A 108 2.72 -15.13 -0.07
C GLY A 108 2.63 -16.28 -1.06
N ALA A 109 2.38 -17.47 -0.51
CA ALA A 109 2.23 -18.68 -1.30
C ALA A 109 0.80 -18.80 -1.87
N ILE A 110 0.70 -19.11 -3.15
CA ILE A 110 -0.53 -19.59 -3.80
C ILE A 110 -0.46 -21.11 -3.77
N VAL A 111 -1.14 -21.73 -2.79
CA VAL A 111 -1.08 -23.16 -2.43
C VAL A 111 -2.38 -23.89 -2.78
N GLU A 112 -2.47 -25.21 -3.07
CA GLU A 112 -1.92 -26.41 -2.40
C GLU A 112 -0.48 -26.87 -2.76
N ALA A 113 0.32 -27.16 -1.72
CA ALA A 113 1.79 -27.14 -1.70
C ALA A 113 2.52 -28.15 -2.60
N CYS A 114 3.58 -27.66 -3.26
CA CYS A 114 4.81 -28.33 -3.66
C CYS A 114 5.90 -27.31 -4.02
N SER A 115 7.15 -27.65 -3.69
CA SER A 115 8.34 -26.80 -3.79
C SER A 115 8.67 -26.35 -5.23
N LEU A 116 9.00 -25.08 -5.45
CA LEU A 116 9.32 -24.56 -6.79
C LEU A 116 10.43 -23.50 -6.85
N LYS A 117 11.09 -23.45 -8.02
CA LYS A 117 12.11 -22.46 -8.39
C LYS A 117 11.47 -21.12 -8.73
N SER A 118 11.97 -20.04 -8.12
CA SER A 118 11.50 -18.67 -8.34
C SER A 118 11.86 -18.17 -9.75
N SER A 119 10.88 -17.70 -10.52
CA SER A 119 11.09 -16.85 -11.69
C SER A 119 10.54 -15.45 -11.39
N TYR A 120 11.35 -14.42 -11.63
CA TYR A 120 10.96 -13.02 -11.38
C TYR A 120 10.54 -12.37 -12.69
N GLN A 121 9.29 -11.92 -12.79
CA GLN A 121 8.78 -11.22 -13.97
C GLN A 121 8.30 -9.81 -13.62
N CYS A 122 9.02 -8.81 -14.10
CA CYS A 122 8.67 -7.40 -13.90
C CYS A 122 7.83 -6.90 -15.07
N CYS A 123 6.67 -6.32 -14.76
CA CYS A 123 5.81 -5.65 -15.74
C CYS A 123 5.57 -4.21 -15.30
N SER A 124 5.92 -3.25 -16.17
CA SER A 124 5.63 -1.84 -15.93
C SER A 124 4.43 -1.38 -16.74
N PHE A 125 3.56 -0.58 -16.12
CA PHE A 125 2.43 0.08 -16.76
C PHE A 125 2.75 1.57 -16.91
N LYS A 126 2.53 2.13 -18.11
CA LYS A 126 2.78 3.55 -18.34
C LYS A 126 1.50 4.34 -18.08
N ALA A 127 1.36 4.85 -16.87
CA ALA A 127 0.19 5.62 -16.47
C ALA A 127 0.04 6.93 -17.28
N LYS A 128 -1.19 7.20 -17.72
CA LYS A 128 -1.70 8.51 -18.22
C LYS A 128 -2.57 9.17 -17.12
N THR A 129 -3.24 10.29 -17.40
CA THR A 129 -4.09 11.01 -16.41
C THR A 129 -5.15 10.11 -15.76
N HIS A 130 -5.94 9.41 -16.56
CA HIS A 130 -6.82 8.33 -16.11
C HIS A 130 -6.69 7.20 -17.12
N GLY A 131 -6.90 5.96 -16.68
CA GLY A 131 -6.82 4.85 -17.61
C GLY A 131 -6.95 3.49 -16.94
N HIS A 132 -6.83 2.48 -17.78
CA HIS A 132 -6.62 1.12 -17.35
C HIS A 132 -5.74 0.41 -18.37
N GLU A 133 -5.07 -0.64 -17.94
CA GLU A 133 -4.28 -1.52 -18.78
C GLU A 133 -4.38 -2.92 -18.21
N THR A 134 -4.55 -3.90 -19.09
CA THR A 134 -4.58 -5.32 -18.71
C THR A 134 -3.41 -6.01 -19.39
N ARG A 135 -2.70 -6.84 -18.64
CA ARG A 135 -1.58 -7.61 -19.13
C ARG A 135 -1.70 -9.06 -18.70
N GLU A 136 -1.55 -9.93 -19.69
CA GLU A 136 -1.44 -11.36 -19.46
C GLU A 136 0.04 -11.74 -19.30
N ILE A 137 0.33 -12.53 -18.27
CA ILE A 137 1.64 -13.05 -17.94
C ILE A 137 1.50 -14.56 -17.89
N LYS A 138 2.06 -15.21 -18.91
CA LYS A 138 2.12 -16.66 -18.98
C LYS A 138 3.44 -17.14 -18.40
N THR A 139 3.36 -18.01 -17.41
CA THR A 139 4.51 -18.73 -16.84
C THR A 139 4.32 -20.23 -17.06
N ASP A 140 5.34 -21.02 -16.74
CA ASP A 140 5.23 -22.48 -16.77
C ASP A 140 4.25 -23.02 -15.70
N LEU A 141 3.92 -22.18 -14.69
CA LEU A 141 3.16 -22.59 -13.51
C LEU A 141 1.73 -22.07 -13.53
N ALA A 142 1.51 -20.90 -14.09
CA ALA A 142 0.21 -20.25 -14.06
C ALA A 142 0.02 -19.24 -15.19
N LEU A 143 -1.25 -19.03 -15.52
CA LEU A 143 -1.69 -17.89 -16.30
C LEU A 143 -2.17 -16.80 -15.35
N ILE A 144 -1.46 -15.67 -15.35
CA ILE A 144 -1.75 -14.54 -14.48
C ILE A 144 -2.22 -13.37 -15.34
N ILE A 145 -3.38 -12.83 -15.02
CA ILE A 145 -3.92 -11.63 -15.66
C ILE A 145 -3.86 -10.50 -14.64
N VAL A 146 -3.09 -9.47 -14.97
CA VAL A 146 -2.96 -8.27 -14.15
C VAL A 146 -3.74 -7.15 -14.83
N LYS A 147 -4.78 -6.66 -14.17
CA LYS A 147 -5.52 -5.48 -14.59
C LYS A 147 -5.18 -4.34 -13.65
N VAL A 148 -4.70 -3.24 -14.21
CA VAL A 148 -4.41 -2.02 -13.46
C VAL A 148 -5.36 -0.95 -13.94
N THR A 149 -6.13 -0.36 -13.05
CA THR A 149 -6.90 0.86 -13.30
C THR A 149 -6.25 2.00 -12.53
N TRP A 150 -6.26 3.21 -13.05
CA TRP A 150 -5.63 4.32 -12.38
C TRP A 150 -6.28 5.67 -12.69
N SER A 151 -6.15 6.59 -11.75
CA SER A 151 -6.78 7.90 -11.77
C SER A 151 -5.89 8.94 -11.10
N THR A 152 -5.71 10.11 -11.73
CA THR A 152 -5.06 11.23 -11.03
C THR A 152 -5.88 11.61 -9.82
N LEU A 153 -5.20 11.72 -8.67
CA LEU A 153 -5.78 12.32 -7.50
C LEU A 153 -6.02 13.81 -7.78
N PRO A 154 -7.21 14.35 -7.46
CA PRO A 154 -7.43 15.79 -7.61
C PRO A 154 -6.35 16.52 -6.81
N LEU A 155 -5.72 17.53 -7.43
CA LEU A 155 -4.91 18.45 -6.65
C LEU A 155 -5.84 19.03 -5.60
N GLY A 156 -5.62 18.69 -4.33
CA GLY A 156 -6.12 19.51 -3.24
C GLY A 156 -5.68 20.93 -3.54
N LEU A 157 -6.64 21.84 -3.74
CA LEU A 157 -6.37 23.25 -4.05
C LEU A 157 -5.36 23.76 -3.02
N ALA A 158 -4.20 24.17 -3.53
CA ALA A 158 -3.13 24.78 -2.75
C ALA A 158 -3.51 26.20 -2.33
#